data_AF-A0A250IUE1-F1
#
_entry.id   AF-A0A250IUE1-F1
#
_cell.length_a   1.000
_cell.length_b   1.000
_cell.length_c   1.000
_cell.angle_alpha   90.00
_cell.angle_beta   90.00
_cell.angle_gamma   90.00
#
_symmetry.space_group_name_H-M   'P 1'
#
loop_
_entity.id
_entity.type
_entity.pdbx_description
1 polymer ?
#
loop_
_entity_poly.entity_id
_entity_poly.type
_entity_poly.pdbx_seq_one_letter_code
_entity_poly.pdbx_strand_id
1 'polypeptide(L)'
;MLTACETLRLSEPKKAAEILTQLEQIATQAKVLEDAGQKMEAATQAEADSSTDCSEPTKCKGQLHHIISKRISRELEKHRTLQGHYKLRDPRFVTRAVDEQAHCGYQEWHRAVDEEVIRWLQQYRRATPEQFIAFLRELYSRVGMRARFPHGF
;
A
#
# COMPACT_ATOMS: atom_id res chain seq x y z
N MET A 1 33.35 16.54 -27.34
CA MET A 1 32.19 17.03 -26.53
C MET A 1 32.12 16.12 -25.31
N LEU A 2 32.54 16.59 -24.15
CA LEU A 2 32.55 15.80 -22.92
C LEU A 2 31.12 15.73 -22.36
N THR A 3 30.71 14.55 -21.89
CA THR A 3 29.37 14.35 -21.33
C THR A 3 29.22 15.08 -19.99
N ALA A 4 27.99 15.45 -19.60
CA ALA A 4 27.74 16.20 -18.37
C ALA A 4 28.29 15.51 -17.10
N CYS A 5 28.41 14.18 -17.11
CA CYS A 5 29.03 13.40 -16.03
C CYS A 5 30.56 13.54 -15.99
N GLU A 6 31.18 13.80 -17.13
CA GLU A 6 32.64 13.89 -17.29
C GLU A 6 33.16 15.26 -16.85
N THR A 7 32.38 16.33 -17.09
CA THR A 7 32.67 17.68 -16.57
C THR A 7 32.59 17.77 -15.05
N LEU A 8 31.60 17.10 -14.43
CA LEU A 8 31.45 17.04 -12.96
C LEU A 8 32.61 16.32 -12.26
N ARG A 9 33.21 15.32 -12.93
CA ARG A 9 34.34 14.54 -12.40
C ARG A 9 35.64 15.34 -12.34
N LEU A 10 35.81 16.30 -13.25
CA LEU A 10 36.98 17.18 -13.33
C LEU A 10 36.87 18.42 -12.44
N SER A 11 35.66 18.94 -12.22
CA SER A 11 35.44 20.17 -11.42
C SER A 11 35.31 19.92 -9.92
N GLU A 12 34.65 18.82 -9.49
CA GLU A 12 34.40 18.55 -8.07
C GLU A 12 34.47 17.04 -7.76
N PRO A 13 35.68 16.44 -7.76
CA PRO A 13 35.86 15.00 -7.64
C PRO A 13 35.31 14.41 -6.34
N LYS A 14 35.24 15.23 -5.27
CA LYS A 14 34.67 14.82 -3.98
C LYS A 14 33.15 14.62 -4.04
N LYS A 15 32.42 15.51 -4.73
CA LYS A 15 30.96 15.38 -4.88
C LYS A 15 30.58 14.26 -5.84
N ALA A 16 31.37 14.07 -6.90
CA ALA A 16 31.19 12.95 -7.81
C ALA A 16 31.41 11.59 -7.11
N ALA A 17 32.42 11.50 -6.23
CA ALA A 17 32.64 10.31 -5.41
C ALA A 17 31.48 10.08 -4.42
N GLU A 18 30.98 11.13 -3.77
CA GLU A 18 29.87 11.04 -2.82
C GLU A 18 28.57 10.56 -3.47
N ILE A 19 28.24 11.05 -4.66
CA ILE A 19 27.05 10.60 -5.43
C ILE A 19 27.19 9.12 -5.82
N LEU A 20 28.38 8.67 -6.22
CA LEU A 20 28.61 7.26 -6.54
C LEU A 20 28.48 6.37 -5.29
N THR A 21 29.02 6.82 -4.15
CA THR A 21 28.87 6.08 -2.87
C THR A 21 27.41 6.02 -2.43
N GLN A 22 26.64 7.11 -2.59
CA GLN A 22 25.21 7.13 -2.27
C GLN A 22 24.40 6.17 -3.18
N LEU A 23 24.72 6.12 -4.48
CA LEU A 23 24.07 5.19 -5.40
C LEU A 23 24.37 3.72 -5.06
N GLU A 24 25.61 3.42 -4.65
CA GLU A 24 26.02 2.08 -4.23
C GLU A 24 25.38 1.68 -2.88
N GLN A 25 25.21 2.64 -1.96
CA GLN A 25 24.44 2.45 -0.72
C GLN A 25 22.96 2.21 -0.99
N ILE A 26 22.34 2.92 -1.93
CA ILE A 26 20.94 2.68 -2.34
C ILE A 26 20.79 1.30 -2.98
N ALA A 27 21.74 0.89 -3.83
CA ALA A 27 21.72 -0.43 -4.47
C ALA A 27 21.90 -1.58 -3.46
N THR A 28 22.77 -1.42 -2.47
CA THR A 28 22.94 -2.41 -1.39
C THR A 28 21.72 -2.45 -0.46
N GLN A 29 21.10 -1.32 -0.16
CA GLN A 29 19.88 -1.26 0.66
C GLN A 29 18.67 -1.88 -0.05
N ALA A 30 18.55 -1.73 -1.37
CA ALA A 30 17.54 -2.44 -2.17
C ALA A 30 17.75 -3.95 -2.14
N LYS A 31 19.01 -4.42 -2.18
CA LYS A 31 19.34 -5.85 -2.12
C LYS A 31 19.08 -6.48 -0.74
N VAL A 32 19.27 -5.72 0.35
CA VAL A 32 18.93 -6.16 1.72
C VAL A 32 17.41 -6.31 1.91
N LEU A 33 16.60 -5.50 1.22
CA LEU A 33 15.13 -5.63 1.25
C LEU A 33 14.65 -6.86 0.45
N GLU A 34 15.35 -7.27 -0.60
CA GLU A 34 15.04 -8.49 -1.35
C GLU A 34 15.42 -9.77 -0.57
N ASP A 35 16.55 -9.78 0.15
CA ASP A 35 16.99 -10.94 0.96
C ASP A 35 16.17 -11.11 2.26
N ALA A 36 15.61 -10.02 2.79
CA ALA A 36 14.69 -10.08 3.94
C ALA A 36 13.31 -10.69 3.59
N GLY A 37 12.99 -10.81 2.30
CA GLY A 37 11.75 -11.44 1.82
C GLY A 37 11.78 -12.98 1.75
N GLN A 38 12.93 -13.62 2.00
CA GLN A 38 13.10 -15.08 1.80
C GLN A 38 13.54 -15.87 3.03
N LYS A 39 13.52 -15.29 4.23
CA LYS A 39 13.75 -16.02 5.49
C LYS A 39 12.68 -15.75 6.54
N MET A 40 11.48 -16.25 6.30
CA MET A 40 10.54 -16.52 7.40
C MET A 40 9.58 -17.66 7.04
N GLU A 41 10.15 -18.80 6.67
CA GLU A 41 9.49 -20.08 6.93
C GLU A 41 10.12 -20.71 8.17
N ALA A 42 9.27 -21.33 8.99
CA ALA A 42 9.54 -21.99 10.27
C ALA A 42 9.45 -21.13 11.55
N ALA A 43 8.23 -20.90 12.03
CA ALA A 43 7.92 -20.92 13.47
C ALA A 43 6.40 -21.11 13.72
N THR A 44 6.04 -22.40 13.78
CA THR A 44 4.99 -23.08 14.57
C THR A 44 3.85 -22.30 15.24
N GLN A 45 2.63 -22.73 14.89
CA GLN A 45 1.38 -22.84 15.66
C GLN A 45 1.44 -22.64 17.19
N ALA A 46 0.52 -21.83 17.76
CA ALA A 46 -0.59 -22.28 18.63
C ALA A 46 -1.25 -21.11 19.41
N GLU A 47 -2.52 -21.32 19.79
CA GLU A 47 -3.39 -20.58 20.73
C GLU A 47 -4.03 -19.27 20.20
N ALA A 48 -5.20 -19.27 19.53
CA ALA A 48 -6.58 -19.45 20.05
C ALA A 48 -6.97 -18.45 21.17
N ASP A 49 -7.88 -17.51 20.91
CA ASP A 49 -9.33 -17.70 21.11
C ASP A 49 -10.18 -16.44 20.83
N SER A 50 -11.47 -16.66 20.55
CA SER A 50 -12.61 -15.71 20.51
C SER A 50 -12.96 -14.96 19.21
N SER A 51 -13.68 -15.69 18.34
CA SER A 51 -15.05 -15.39 17.84
C SER A 51 -15.22 -14.25 16.81
N THR A 52 -15.84 -14.37 15.63
CA THR A 52 -16.63 -15.43 14.98
C THR A 52 -16.65 -15.12 13.46
N ASP A 53 -16.46 -16.16 12.66
CA ASP A 53 -16.70 -16.26 11.20
C ASP A 53 -15.81 -15.44 10.25
N CYS A 54 -14.60 -15.96 10.03
CA CYS A 54 -13.77 -15.68 8.85
C CYS A 54 -13.16 -17.01 8.35
N SER A 55 -14.00 -18.03 8.16
CA SER A 55 -13.56 -19.21 7.40
C SER A 55 -13.35 -18.74 5.96
N GLU A 56 -12.09 -18.70 5.51
CA GLU A 56 -11.74 -18.31 4.15
C GLU A 56 -12.58 -19.14 3.16
N PRO A 57 -13.38 -18.51 2.27
CA PRO A 57 -14.10 -19.26 1.28
C PRO A 57 -13.09 -19.96 0.38
N THR A 58 -13.23 -21.27 0.20
CA THR A 58 -12.34 -22.20 -0.53
C THR A 58 -12.18 -21.89 -2.04
N LYS A 59 -12.72 -20.74 -2.49
CA LYS A 59 -12.62 -20.16 -3.81
C LYS A 59 -12.65 -18.63 -3.66
N CYS A 60 -11.49 -17.97 -3.42
CA CYS A 60 -11.42 -16.50 -3.30
C CYS A 60 -11.53 -15.75 -4.65
N LYS A 61 -11.83 -16.41 -5.77
CA LYS A 61 -11.85 -15.77 -7.11
C LYS A 61 -13.02 -14.78 -7.22
N GLY A 62 -12.72 -13.54 -7.64
CA GLY A 62 -13.76 -12.56 -7.97
C GLY A 62 -14.54 -12.01 -6.78
N GLN A 63 -14.03 -12.18 -5.56
CA GLN A 63 -14.63 -11.59 -4.36
C GLN A 63 -14.63 -10.07 -4.41
N LEU A 64 -15.63 -9.48 -3.75
CA LEU A 64 -15.78 -8.04 -3.63
C LEU A 64 -14.87 -7.53 -2.50
N HIS A 65 -13.92 -6.68 -2.87
CA HIS A 65 -13.05 -5.99 -1.93
C HIS A 65 -13.66 -4.64 -1.55
N HIS A 66 -13.91 -4.46 -0.26
CA HIS A 66 -14.41 -3.20 0.30
C HIS A 66 -13.24 -2.32 0.72
N ILE A 67 -13.08 -1.18 0.07
CA ILE A 67 -11.95 -0.27 0.29
C ILE A 67 -12.08 0.46 1.63
N ILE A 68 -13.32 0.81 2.01
CA ILE A 68 -13.59 1.43 3.31
C ILE A 68 -13.77 0.32 4.34
N SER A 69 -12.64 -0.08 4.93
CA SER A 69 -12.58 -1.02 6.05
C SER A 69 -13.12 -0.42 7.34
N LYS A 70 -13.29 -1.27 8.37
CA LYS A 70 -13.69 -0.82 9.72
C LYS A 70 -12.69 0.16 10.33
N ARG A 71 -11.39 0.01 10.04
CA ARG A 71 -10.34 0.92 10.52
C ARG A 71 -10.45 2.29 9.85
N ILE A 72 -10.58 2.31 8.52
CA ILE A 72 -10.74 3.56 7.76
C ILE A 72 -12.03 4.28 8.15
N SER A 73 -13.16 3.56 8.28
CA SER A 73 -14.44 4.14 8.70
C SER A 73 -14.34 4.86 10.05
N ARG A 74 -13.65 4.26 11.03
CA ARG A 74 -13.42 4.88 12.35
C ARG A 74 -12.55 6.13 12.29
N GLU A 75 -11.61 6.20 11.35
CA GLU A 75 -10.79 7.41 11.16
C GLU A 75 -11.56 8.50 10.41
N LEU A 76 -12.38 8.12 9.42
CA LEU A 76 -13.28 9.04 8.72
C LEU A 76 -14.30 9.68 9.67
N GLU A 77 -14.82 8.94 10.65
CA GLU A 77 -15.71 9.47 11.69
C GLU A 77 -15.06 10.57 12.55
N LYS A 78 -13.74 10.58 12.66
CA LYS A 78 -12.98 11.61 13.40
C LYS A 78 -12.53 12.77 12.50
N HIS A 79 -12.72 12.66 11.19
CA HIS A 79 -12.20 13.60 10.22
C HIS A 79 -13.10 14.84 10.11
N ARG A 80 -12.51 16.03 10.25
CA ARG A 80 -13.26 17.30 10.36
C ARG A 80 -14.25 17.55 9.21
N THR A 81 -13.89 17.15 8.00
CA THR A 81 -14.65 17.43 6.77
C THR A 81 -15.25 16.19 6.11
N LEU A 82 -14.87 14.98 6.55
CA LEU A 82 -15.30 13.72 5.91
C LEU A 82 -16.21 12.89 6.81
N GLN A 83 -16.37 13.28 8.09
CA GLN A 83 -17.30 12.66 9.00
C GLN A 83 -18.72 12.68 8.44
N GLY A 84 -19.38 11.52 8.42
CA GLY A 84 -20.76 11.36 7.94
C GLY A 84 -20.92 11.24 6.41
N HIS A 85 -19.87 11.45 5.61
CA HIS A 85 -19.96 11.35 4.14
C HIS A 85 -19.91 9.92 3.60
N TYR A 86 -19.33 8.99 4.38
CA TYR A 86 -19.09 7.61 3.96
C TYR A 86 -19.53 6.63 5.04
N LYS A 87 -20.03 5.47 4.61
CA LYS A 87 -20.45 4.39 5.51
C LYS A 87 -19.46 3.24 5.47
N LEU A 88 -19.43 2.46 6.54
CA LEU A 88 -18.72 1.18 6.55
C LEU A 88 -19.22 0.31 5.39
N ARG A 89 -18.30 -0.28 4.61
CA ARG A 89 -18.62 -1.12 3.44
C ARG A 89 -19.54 -0.45 2.41
N ASP A 90 -19.37 0.87 2.24
CA ASP A 90 -20.13 1.64 1.24
C ASP A 90 -19.99 1.01 -0.16
N PRO A 91 -21.10 0.70 -0.86
CA PRO A 91 -21.08 0.01 -2.15
C PRO A 91 -20.38 0.82 -3.25
N ARG A 92 -20.21 2.13 -3.07
CA ARG A 92 -19.44 2.98 -4.00
C ARG A 92 -17.94 2.69 -3.98
N PHE A 93 -17.47 1.98 -2.95
CA PHE A 93 -16.05 1.73 -2.69
C PHE A 93 -15.78 0.22 -2.70
N VAL A 94 -16.26 -0.43 -3.75
CA VAL A 94 -16.13 -1.87 -3.95
C VAL A 94 -15.44 -2.14 -5.27
N THR A 95 -14.42 -2.98 -5.23
CA THR A 95 -13.72 -3.47 -6.43
C THR A 95 -13.67 -4.98 -6.45
N ARG A 96 -13.46 -5.57 -7.63
CA ARG A 96 -13.43 -7.01 -7.84
C ARG A 96 -11.99 -7.48 -8.02
N ALA A 97 -11.58 -8.42 -7.17
CA ALA A 97 -10.27 -9.07 -7.31
C ALA A 97 -10.21 -9.91 -8.61
N VAL A 98 -9.04 -9.93 -9.27
CA VAL A 98 -8.87 -10.65 -10.55
C VAL A 98 -8.96 -12.17 -10.39
N ASP A 99 -8.40 -12.70 -9.30
CA ASP A 99 -8.37 -14.12 -9.00
C ASP A 99 -8.31 -14.37 -7.48
N GLU A 100 -8.10 -15.63 -7.13
CA GLU A 100 -8.05 -16.09 -5.75
C GLU A 100 -6.76 -15.67 -5.05
N GLN A 101 -5.61 -15.61 -5.73
CA GLN A 101 -4.35 -15.14 -5.13
C GLN A 101 -4.34 -13.63 -4.89
N ALA A 102 -5.12 -12.88 -5.66
CA ALA A 102 -5.30 -11.45 -5.44
C ALA A 102 -6.04 -11.14 -4.13
N HIS A 103 -6.80 -12.11 -3.59
CA HIS A 103 -7.63 -11.92 -2.41
C HIS A 103 -7.30 -12.85 -1.21
N CYS A 104 -6.98 -14.13 -1.45
CA CYS A 104 -6.46 -15.06 -0.45
C CYS A 104 -5.01 -14.63 -0.06
N GLY A 105 -4.67 -14.68 1.24
CA GLY A 105 -3.50 -14.00 1.82
C GLY A 105 -3.85 -12.64 2.47
N TYR A 106 -5.12 -12.49 2.87
CA TYR A 106 -5.87 -11.25 3.16
C TYR A 106 -5.32 -10.29 4.23
N GLN A 107 -4.21 -10.56 4.92
CA GLN A 107 -3.86 -9.72 6.08
C GLN A 107 -2.84 -8.62 5.79
N GLU A 108 -1.67 -8.91 5.22
CA GLU A 108 -0.58 -7.92 5.20
C GLU A 108 -0.84 -6.77 4.23
N TRP A 109 -1.17 -7.08 2.97
CA TRP A 109 -1.41 -6.05 1.96
C TRP A 109 -2.62 -5.18 2.30
N HIS A 110 -3.69 -5.77 2.83
CA HIS A 110 -4.91 -5.05 3.20
C HIS A 110 -4.64 -4.12 4.39
N ARG A 111 -3.89 -4.58 5.39
CA ARG A 111 -3.45 -3.75 6.53
C ARG A 111 -2.55 -2.62 6.08
N ALA A 112 -1.62 -2.87 5.16
CA ALA A 112 -0.73 -1.85 4.63
C ALA A 112 -1.49 -0.75 3.86
N VAL A 113 -2.47 -1.14 3.03
CA VAL A 113 -3.37 -0.20 2.33
C VAL A 113 -4.22 0.58 3.34
N ASP A 114 -4.82 -0.08 4.32
CA ASP A 114 -5.58 0.58 5.40
C ASP A 114 -4.71 1.62 6.14
N GLU A 115 -3.47 1.28 6.45
CA GLU A 115 -2.55 2.16 7.16
C GLU A 115 -2.09 3.34 6.31
N GLU A 116 -1.93 3.16 5.00
CA GLU A 116 -1.65 4.27 4.10
C GLU A 116 -2.85 5.23 4.02
N VAL A 117 -4.07 4.71 3.90
CA VAL A 117 -5.29 5.53 3.87
C VAL A 117 -5.48 6.28 5.19
N ILE A 118 -5.29 5.60 6.33
CA ILE A 118 -5.35 6.24 7.66
C ILE A 118 -4.29 7.33 7.77
N ARG A 119 -3.03 7.06 7.42
CA ARG A 119 -1.97 8.09 7.46
C ARG A 119 -2.31 9.30 6.59
N TRP A 120 -2.89 9.09 5.41
CA TRP A 120 -3.34 10.18 4.56
C TRP A 120 -4.45 11.01 5.22
N LEU A 121 -5.47 10.35 5.78
CA LEU A 121 -6.53 11.01 6.56
C LEU A 121 -5.98 11.76 7.78
N GLN A 122 -4.85 11.29 8.33
CA GLN A 122 -4.18 11.94 9.44
C GLN A 122 -3.39 13.18 9.06
N GLN A 123 -2.72 13.12 7.91
CA GLN A 123 -1.96 14.22 7.36
C GLN A 123 -2.88 15.34 6.84
N TYR A 124 -3.99 14.99 6.17
CA TYR A 124 -4.85 15.92 5.47
C TYR A 124 -6.20 16.14 6.17
N ARG A 125 -6.17 16.57 7.44
CA ARG A 125 -7.35 16.74 8.32
C ARG A 125 -8.52 17.62 7.80
N ARG A 126 -8.32 18.33 6.70
CA ARG A 126 -9.32 19.20 6.06
C ARG A 126 -9.60 18.80 4.61
N ALA A 127 -9.17 17.61 4.18
CA ALA A 127 -9.39 17.12 2.83
C ALA A 127 -10.88 17.09 2.48
N THR A 128 -11.22 17.43 1.25
CA THR A 128 -12.59 17.35 0.73
C THR A 128 -12.92 15.93 0.26
N PRO A 129 -14.21 15.59 0.11
CA PRO A 129 -14.63 14.31 -0.49
C PRO A 129 -13.97 14.03 -1.84
N GLU A 130 -13.82 15.06 -2.68
CA GLU A 130 -13.19 14.94 -4.01
C GLU A 130 -11.71 14.59 -3.89
N GLN A 131 -10.99 15.20 -2.95
CA GLN A 131 -9.58 14.91 -2.69
C GLN A 131 -9.38 13.49 -2.15
N PHE A 132 -10.28 13.03 -1.27
CA PHE A 132 -10.24 11.67 -0.75
C PHE A 132 -10.46 10.63 -1.86
N ILE A 133 -11.46 10.86 -2.73
CA ILE A 133 -11.72 9.98 -3.88
C ILE A 133 -10.53 10.00 -4.85
N ALA A 134 -9.95 11.17 -5.13
CA ALA A 134 -8.78 11.29 -5.99
C ALA A 134 -7.58 10.50 -5.44
N PHE A 135 -7.29 10.63 -4.14
CA PHE A 135 -6.24 9.89 -3.47
C PHE A 135 -6.46 8.38 -3.55
N LEU A 136 -7.68 7.91 -3.25
CA LEU A 136 -7.99 6.49 -3.38
C LEU A 136 -7.76 6.04 -4.83
N ARG A 137 -8.23 6.80 -5.83
CA ARG A 137 -8.08 6.43 -7.26
C ARG A 137 -6.62 6.27 -7.65
N GLU A 138 -5.78 7.19 -7.18
CA GLU A 138 -4.34 7.12 -7.36
C GLU A 138 -3.76 5.86 -6.71
N LEU A 139 -4.11 5.58 -5.45
CA LEU A 139 -3.66 4.40 -4.71
C LEU A 139 -3.97 3.10 -5.46
N TYR A 140 -5.19 2.95 -5.96
CA TYR A 140 -5.63 1.76 -6.69
C TYR A 140 -5.16 1.73 -8.16
N SER A 141 -4.57 2.81 -8.67
CA SER A 141 -3.96 2.85 -10.00
C SER A 141 -2.51 2.33 -10.06
N ARG A 142 -1.88 2.10 -8.89
CA ARG A 142 -0.49 1.61 -8.79
C ARG A 142 -0.34 0.21 -9.38
N VAL A 143 0.86 -0.11 -9.89
CA VAL A 143 1.15 -1.39 -10.57
C VAL A 143 0.72 -2.61 -9.73
N GLY A 144 1.12 -2.66 -8.45
CA GLY A 144 0.76 -3.76 -7.55
C GLY A 144 -0.74 -3.85 -7.24
N MET A 145 -1.44 -2.70 -7.22
CA MET A 145 -2.89 -2.67 -7.01
C MET A 145 -3.65 -3.05 -8.27
N ARG A 146 -3.18 -2.64 -9.46
CA ARG A 146 -3.75 -3.05 -10.75
C ARG A 146 -3.54 -4.52 -11.06
N ALA A 147 -2.47 -5.12 -10.57
CA ALA A 147 -2.28 -6.57 -10.65
C ALA A 147 -3.36 -7.34 -9.87
N ARG A 148 -3.89 -6.75 -8.79
CA ARG A 148 -4.95 -7.35 -7.94
C ARG A 148 -6.36 -6.93 -8.38
N PHE A 149 -6.52 -5.66 -8.72
CA PHE A 149 -7.75 -4.95 -9.06
C PHE A 149 -7.58 -4.24 -10.42
N PRO A 150 -7.70 -4.96 -11.55
CA PRO A 150 -7.35 -4.44 -12.88
C PRO A 150 -8.12 -3.19 -13.29
N HIS A 151 -9.30 -2.98 -12.70
CA HIS A 151 -10.19 -1.85 -12.99
C HIS A 151 -10.10 -0.73 -11.94
N GLY A 152 -9.19 -0.82 -10.96
CA GLY A 152 -9.15 0.11 -9.84
C GLY A 152 -10.43 0.04 -9.01
N PHE A 153 -11.00 1.17 -8.63
CA PHE A 153 -12.35 1.27 -8.05
C PHE A 153 -13.08 2.54 -8.51
#